data_AF-I4I007-F1
#
_entry.id   AF-I4I007-F1
#
_cell.length_a   1.000
_cell.length_b   1.000
_cell.length_c   1.000
_cell.angle_alpha   90.00
_cell.angle_beta   90.00
_cell.angle_gamma   90.00
#
_symmetry.space_group_name_H-M   'P 1'
#
loop_
_entity.id
_entity.type
_entity.pdbx_description
1 polymer ?
#
loop_
_entity_poly.entity_id
_entity_poly.type
_entity_poly.pdbx_seq_one_letter_code
_entity_poly.pdbx_strand_id
1 'polypeptide(L)'
;MAKMKIAHRDRAKVKAQCLRLLVTLRLDAARMQLISGFVDTYLNLNSFEEIEFQQEISTFIQPEQEGVMQITTSWMRRGLEQGLERGLEQGLEQGLEQGLERGLERGLEQGLARERNLIIRLIKRKLGAIDVDIESRIMTLNIDDLERVGEALLDFSTGEDLTNWLNALDA
;
A
#
# COMPACT_ATOMS: atom_id res chain seq x y z
N MET A 1 9.61 -9.80 -29.12
CA MET A 1 8.80 -8.64 -29.55
C MET A 1 9.73 -7.60 -30.16
N ALA A 2 9.50 -7.24 -31.42
CA ALA A 2 10.43 -6.45 -32.23
C ALA A 2 10.56 -5.02 -31.67
N LYS A 3 11.55 -4.80 -30.79
CA LYS A 3 12.05 -3.45 -30.52
C LYS A 3 12.59 -2.95 -31.86
N MET A 4 12.00 -1.90 -32.43
CA MET A 4 12.55 -1.23 -33.61
C MET A 4 14.05 -1.03 -33.36
N LYS A 5 14.92 -1.57 -34.23
CA LYS A 5 16.38 -1.49 -34.08
C LYS A 5 16.88 -0.07 -34.41
N ILE A 6 16.44 0.90 -33.62
CA ILE A 6 16.83 2.31 -33.75
C ILE A 6 18.06 2.50 -32.88
N ALA A 7 19.15 2.99 -33.48
CA ALA A 7 20.36 3.29 -32.72
C ALA A 7 20.07 4.43 -31.72
N HIS A 8 20.69 4.38 -30.53
CA HIS A 8 20.42 5.34 -29.46
C HIS A 8 20.49 6.80 -29.91
N ARG A 9 21.54 7.14 -30.65
CA ARG A 9 21.76 8.46 -31.26
C ARG A 9 20.64 8.97 -32.16
N ASP A 10 19.82 8.06 -32.71
CA ASP A 10 18.77 8.39 -33.66
C ASP A 10 17.39 8.41 -32.99
N ARG A 11 17.24 7.94 -31.75
CA ARG A 11 15.94 7.77 -31.07
C ARG A 11 15.19 9.08 -30.89
N ALA A 12 15.87 10.12 -30.39
CA ALA A 12 15.30 11.44 -30.20
C ALA A 12 14.78 12.02 -31.52
N LYS A 13 15.62 11.93 -32.57
CA LYS A 13 15.27 12.38 -33.91
C LYS A 13 14.10 11.60 -34.50
N VAL A 14 14.11 10.27 -34.40
CA VAL A 14 13.01 9.44 -34.90
C VAL A 14 11.71 9.77 -34.18
N LYS A 15 11.72 9.93 -32.84
CA LYS A 15 10.54 10.32 -32.07
C LYS A 15 9.98 11.67 -32.54
N ALA A 16 10.84 12.68 -32.70
CA ALA A 16 10.43 14.01 -33.17
C ALA A 16 9.81 13.96 -34.58
N GLN A 17 10.45 13.24 -35.51
CA GLN A 17 9.93 13.10 -36.88
C GLN A 17 8.63 12.28 -36.93
N CYS A 18 8.46 11.26 -36.07
CA CYS A 18 7.21 10.53 -35.93
C CYS A 18 6.07 11.44 -35.48
N LEU A 19 6.28 12.25 -34.43
CA LEU A 19 5.24 13.17 -33.95
C LEU A 19 4.95 14.27 -34.97
N ARG A 20 5.97 14.81 -35.64
CA ARG A 20 5.82 15.76 -36.74
C ARG A 20 4.94 15.20 -37.86
N LEU A 21 5.14 13.94 -38.23
CA LEU A 21 4.32 13.27 -39.22
C LEU A 21 2.85 13.16 -38.78
N LEU A 22 2.57 12.90 -37.49
CA LEU A 22 1.20 12.88 -36.98
C LEU A 22 0.49 14.22 -37.13
N VAL A 23 1.22 15.32 -36.94
CA VAL A 23 0.69 16.68 -37.11
C VAL A 23 0.37 16.96 -38.57
N THR A 24 1.23 16.56 -39.51
CA THR A 24 1.04 16.81 -40.95
C THR A 24 -0.06 15.94 -41.56
N LEU A 25 -0.25 14.72 -41.07
CA LEU A 25 -1.28 13.79 -41.53
C LEU A 25 -2.71 14.20 -41.18
N ARG A 26 -2.91 15.27 -40.37
CA ARG A 26 -4.24 15.81 -39.96
C ARG A 26 -5.22 14.73 -39.51
N LEU A 27 -4.73 13.81 -38.68
CA LEU A 27 -5.54 12.74 -38.10
C LEU A 27 -6.57 13.31 -37.11
N ASP A 28 -7.66 12.57 -36.89
CA ASP A 28 -8.58 12.89 -35.80
C ASP A 28 -7.90 12.72 -34.43
N ALA A 29 -8.44 13.38 -33.41
CA ALA A 29 -7.85 13.44 -32.08
C ALA A 29 -7.63 12.05 -31.45
N ALA A 30 -8.54 11.09 -31.68
CA ALA A 30 -8.43 9.75 -31.10
C ALA A 30 -7.30 8.95 -31.75
N ARG A 31 -7.19 8.98 -33.09
CA ARG A 31 -6.08 8.33 -33.79
C ARG A 31 -4.74 8.98 -33.50
N MET A 32 -4.70 10.31 -33.40
CA MET A 32 -3.49 11.05 -33.03
C MET A 32 -3.01 10.66 -31.62
N GLN A 33 -3.93 10.55 -30.65
CA GLN A 33 -3.60 10.04 -29.31
C GLN A 33 -3.13 8.58 -29.36
N LEU A 34 -3.83 7.69 -30.06
CA LEU A 34 -3.47 6.27 -30.12
C LEU A 34 -2.05 6.07 -30.67
N ILE A 35 -1.70 6.74 -31.78
CA ILE A 35 -0.40 6.56 -32.42
C ILE A 35 0.71 7.24 -31.62
N SER A 36 0.48 8.44 -31.06
CA SER A 36 1.47 9.08 -30.18
C SER A 36 1.78 8.24 -28.94
N GLY A 37 0.76 7.65 -28.30
CA GLY A 37 0.96 6.74 -27.17
C GLY A 37 1.75 5.48 -27.54
N PHE A 38 1.55 4.94 -28.74
CA PHE A 38 2.37 3.84 -29.26
C PHE A 38 3.83 4.26 -29.44
N VAL A 39 4.07 5.46 -30.00
CA VAL A 39 5.43 6.01 -30.16
C VAL A 39 6.12 6.16 -28.80
N ASP A 40 5.45 6.73 -27.79
CA ASP A 40 6.03 6.89 -26.44
C ASP A 40 6.34 5.56 -25.75
N THR A 41 5.50 4.55 -25.94
CA THR A 41 5.70 3.22 -25.34
C THR A 41 6.94 2.51 -25.93
N TYR A 42 7.20 2.67 -27.22
CA TYR A 42 8.31 2.00 -27.90
C TYR A 42 9.60 2.84 -27.98
N LEU A 43 9.49 4.16 -27.95
CA LEU A 43 10.59 5.13 -27.93
C LEU A 43 10.60 5.90 -26.60
N ASN A 44 10.76 5.16 -25.51
CA ASN A 44 11.00 5.75 -24.20
C ASN A 44 12.40 6.38 -24.19
N LEU A 45 12.48 7.70 -24.05
CA LEU A 45 13.73 8.44 -24.08
C LEU A 45 14.30 8.56 -22.67
N ASN A 46 15.63 8.47 -22.55
CA ASN A 46 16.30 8.84 -21.31
C ASN A 46 16.44 10.37 -21.18
N SER A 47 16.94 10.84 -20.04
CA SER A 47 17.07 12.27 -19.75
C SER A 47 17.92 13.04 -20.77
N PHE A 48 18.95 12.41 -21.34
CA PHE A 48 19.78 13.02 -22.38
C PHE A 48 19.08 13.04 -23.73
N GLU A 49 18.47 11.91 -24.12
CA GLU A 49 17.69 11.79 -25.35
C GLU A 49 16.48 12.76 -25.36
N GLU A 50 15.85 13.05 -24.21
CA GLU A 50 14.79 14.06 -24.09
C GLU A 50 15.29 15.47 -24.38
N ILE A 51 16.51 15.81 -23.96
CA ILE A 51 17.13 17.12 -24.28
C ILE A 51 17.34 17.21 -25.80
N GLU A 52 17.90 16.17 -26.42
CA GLU A 52 18.09 16.11 -27.87
C GLU A 52 16.75 16.16 -28.63
N PHE A 53 15.70 15.54 -28.08
CA PHE A 53 14.36 15.57 -28.67
C PHE A 53 13.74 16.97 -28.63
N GLN A 54 13.87 17.69 -27.51
CA GLN A 54 13.43 19.08 -27.42
C GLN A 54 14.22 20.00 -28.37
N GLN A 55 15.54 19.76 -28.50
CA GLN A 55 16.36 20.48 -29.47
C GLN A 55 15.90 20.20 -30.91
N GLU A 56 15.63 18.94 -31.27
CA GLU A 56 15.13 18.58 -32.60
C GLU A 56 13.77 19.24 -32.89
N ILE A 57 12.83 19.24 -31.93
CA ILE A 57 11.52 19.93 -32.09
C ILE A 57 11.71 21.42 -32.35
N SER A 58 12.69 22.06 -31.72
CA SER A 58 12.96 23.49 -31.93
C SER A 58 13.41 23.84 -33.35
N THR A 59 13.87 22.86 -34.13
CA THR A 59 14.25 23.04 -35.53
C THR A 59 13.05 23.04 -36.49
N PHE A 60 11.87 22.63 -36.02
CA PHE A 60 10.68 22.54 -36.86
C PHE A 60 10.06 23.91 -37.11
N ILE A 61 9.43 24.06 -38.28
CA ILE A 61 8.68 25.26 -38.63
C ILE A 61 7.27 25.23 -38.01
N GLN A 62 6.66 26.40 -37.84
CA GLN A 62 5.23 26.46 -37.55
C GLN A 62 4.41 26.03 -38.79
N PRO A 63 3.28 25.33 -38.63
CA PRO A 63 2.61 24.94 -37.36
C PRO A 63 3.06 23.58 -36.78
N GLU A 64 4.04 22.91 -37.39
CA GLU A 64 4.46 21.55 -36.99
C GLU A 64 5.01 21.53 -35.56
N GLN A 65 5.84 22.51 -35.21
CA GLN A 65 6.42 22.66 -33.87
C GLN A 65 5.34 22.74 -32.78
N GLU A 66 4.31 23.56 -32.99
CA GLU A 66 3.21 23.75 -32.02
C GLU A 66 2.39 22.48 -31.84
N GLY A 67 2.09 21.78 -32.93
CA GLY A 67 1.35 20.51 -32.88
C GLY A 67 2.09 19.44 -32.09
N VAL A 68 3.41 19.30 -32.28
CA VAL A 68 4.23 18.33 -31.54
C VAL A 68 4.28 18.69 -30.04
N MET A 69 4.41 19.98 -29.72
CA MET A 69 4.37 20.46 -28.33
C MET A 69 3.04 20.18 -27.63
N GLN A 70 1.91 20.35 -28.34
CA GLN A 70 0.58 20.05 -27.80
C GLN A 70 0.42 18.57 -27.47
N ILE A 71 0.85 17.67 -28.36
CA ILE A 71 0.81 16.22 -28.14
C ILE A 71 1.61 15.87 -26.88
N THR A 72 2.87 16.34 -26.82
CA THR A 72 3.80 16.00 -25.73
C THR A 72 3.31 16.52 -24.38
N THR A 73 2.78 17.76 -24.34
CA THR A 73 2.29 18.38 -23.11
C THR A 73 1.03 17.68 -22.59
N SER A 74 0.11 17.27 -23.48
CA SER A 74 -1.09 16.53 -23.07
C SER A 74 -0.74 15.19 -22.42
N TRP A 75 0.25 14.47 -22.96
CA TRP A 75 0.71 13.21 -22.39
C TRP A 75 1.42 13.41 -21.06
N MET A 76 2.29 14.42 -20.96
CA MET A 76 2.97 14.76 -19.72
C MET A 76 1.97 15.07 -18.59
N ARG A 77 0.95 15.89 -18.88
CA ARG A 77 -0.11 16.21 -17.90
C ARG A 77 -0.87 14.96 -17.46
N ARG A 78 -1.34 14.14 -18.41
CA ARG A 78 -2.08 12.91 -18.10
C ARG A 78 -1.23 11.92 -17.31
N GLY A 79 0.05 11.76 -17.66
CA GLY A 79 0.98 10.88 -16.95
C GLY A 79 1.25 11.35 -15.51
N LEU A 80 1.39 12.66 -15.31
CA LEU A 80 1.55 13.24 -13.98
C LEU A 80 0.29 13.05 -13.11
N GLU A 81 -0.89 13.33 -13.65
CA GLU A 81 -2.17 13.14 -12.97
C GLU A 81 -2.36 11.68 -12.57
N GLN A 82 -2.19 10.74 -13.51
CA GLN A 82 -2.32 9.30 -13.23
C GLN A 82 -1.26 8.79 -12.24
N GLY A 83 -0.03 9.30 -12.34
CA GLY A 83 1.04 8.94 -11.42
C GLY A 83 0.77 9.41 -10.00
N LEU A 84 0.27 10.65 -9.86
CA LEU A 84 -0.10 11.23 -8.57
C LEU A 84 -1.31 10.51 -7.96
N GLU A 85 -2.35 10.27 -8.76
CA GLU A 85 -3.57 9.56 -8.33
C GLU A 85 -3.22 8.16 -7.83
N ARG A 86 -2.49 7.37 -8.62
CA ARG A 86 -2.05 6.03 -8.21
C ARG A 86 -1.13 6.05 -7.00
N GLY A 87 -0.19 6.98 -6.95
CA GLY A 87 0.73 7.11 -5.82
C GLY A 87 0.02 7.47 -4.52
N LEU A 88 -0.98 8.35 -4.59
CA LEU A 88 -1.78 8.76 -3.45
C LEU A 88 -2.73 7.65 -3.00
N GLU A 89 -3.40 6.98 -3.94
CA GLU A 89 -4.28 5.85 -3.65
C GLU A 89 -3.50 4.71 -2.98
N GLN A 90 -2.38 4.27 -3.58
CA GLN A 90 -1.53 3.23 -3.00
C GLN A 90 -0.94 3.63 -1.65
N GLY A 91 -0.47 4.87 -1.53
CA GLY A 91 0.10 5.37 -0.27
C GLY A 91 -0.93 5.45 0.85
N LEU A 92 -2.16 5.85 0.54
CA LEU A 92 -3.26 5.94 1.50
C LEU A 92 -3.74 4.54 1.90
N GLU A 93 -3.94 3.65 0.94
CA GLU A 93 -4.40 2.28 1.19
C GLU A 93 -3.40 1.54 2.08
N GLN A 94 -2.11 1.53 1.72
CA GLN A 94 -1.06 0.88 2.50
C GLN A 94 -0.89 1.52 3.88
N GLY A 95 -0.95 2.86 3.96
CA GLY A 95 -0.83 3.58 5.22
C GLY A 95 -1.99 3.29 6.18
N LEU A 96 -3.21 3.22 5.64
CA LEU A 96 -4.42 2.93 6.42
C LEU A 96 -4.44 1.47 6.88
N GLU A 97 -4.15 0.52 5.99
CA GLU A 97 -4.15 -0.91 6.29
C GLU A 97 -3.12 -1.22 7.39
N GLN A 98 -1.87 -0.78 7.22
CA GLN A 98 -0.82 -0.99 8.23
C GLN A 98 -1.11 -0.26 9.54
N GLY A 99 -1.69 0.94 9.46
CA GLY A 99 -2.05 1.73 10.63
C GLY A 99 -3.16 1.06 11.45
N LEU A 100 -4.18 0.55 10.76
CA LEU A 100 -5.33 -0.11 11.37
C LEU A 100 -4.94 -1.46 11.98
N GLU A 101 -4.19 -2.28 11.24
CA GLU A 101 -3.75 -3.60 11.70
C GLU A 101 -2.90 -3.49 12.97
N ARG A 102 -1.87 -2.64 12.95
CA ARG A 102 -1.02 -2.39 14.13
C ARG A 102 -1.78 -1.76 15.29
N GLY A 103 -2.74 -0.88 14.99
CA GLY A 103 -3.58 -0.24 15.99
C GLY A 103 -4.50 -1.23 16.70
N LEU A 104 -5.13 -2.12 15.93
CA LEU A 104 -6.04 -3.14 16.42
C LEU A 104 -5.29 -4.20 17.22
N GLU A 105 -4.18 -4.71 16.70
CA GLU A 105 -3.35 -5.71 17.38
C GLU A 105 -2.87 -5.20 18.74
N ARG A 106 -2.28 -4.00 18.78
CA ARG A 106 -1.86 -3.37 20.04
C ARG A 106 -3.04 -3.11 20.98
N GLY A 107 -4.18 -2.68 20.44
CA GLY A 107 -5.39 -2.43 21.23
C GLY A 107 -5.91 -3.70 21.90
N LEU A 108 -5.96 -4.80 21.16
CA LEU A 108 -6.39 -6.11 21.65
C LEU A 108 -5.41 -6.68 22.67
N GLU A 109 -4.10 -6.64 22.39
CA GLU A 109 -3.07 -7.09 23.34
C GLU A 109 -3.13 -6.31 24.66
N GLN A 110 -3.25 -4.97 24.58
CA GLN A 110 -3.38 -4.12 25.77
C GLN A 110 -4.69 -4.38 26.52
N GLY A 111 -5.80 -4.60 25.81
CA GLY A 111 -7.08 -4.97 26.39
C GLY A 111 -7.00 -6.28 27.17
N LEU A 112 -6.49 -7.32 26.52
CA LEU A 112 -6.33 -8.66 27.10
C LEU A 112 -5.37 -8.64 28.30
N ALA A 113 -4.26 -7.91 28.21
CA ALA A 113 -3.35 -7.74 29.33
C ALA A 113 -4.03 -7.03 30.52
N ARG A 114 -4.86 -6.01 30.26
CA ARG A 114 -5.62 -5.32 31.33
C ARG A 114 -6.65 -6.24 31.97
N GLU A 115 -7.31 -7.06 31.17
CA GLU A 115 -8.30 -8.02 31.63
C GLU A 115 -7.67 -9.12 32.51
N ARG A 116 -6.57 -9.73 32.08
CA ARG A 116 -5.79 -10.68 32.90
C ARG A 116 -5.43 -10.10 34.26
N ASN A 117 -4.93 -8.86 34.27
CA ASN A 117 -4.61 -8.14 35.49
C ASN A 117 -5.83 -7.83 36.36
N LEU A 118 -7.01 -7.62 35.76
CA LEU A 118 -8.25 -7.45 36.51
C LEU A 118 -8.66 -8.77 37.17
N ILE A 119 -8.67 -9.87 36.42
CA ILE A 119 -9.03 -11.19 36.94
C ILE A 119 -8.09 -11.61 38.08
N ILE A 120 -6.78 -11.46 37.93
CA ILE A 120 -5.81 -11.76 38.99
C ILE A 120 -6.11 -10.94 40.26
N ARG A 121 -6.44 -9.66 40.12
CA ARG A 121 -6.81 -8.82 41.27
C ARG A 121 -8.11 -9.29 41.93
N LEU A 122 -9.10 -9.72 41.16
CA LEU A 122 -10.37 -10.23 41.68
C LEU A 122 -10.16 -11.56 42.40
N ILE A 123 -9.37 -12.47 41.84
CA ILE A 123 -8.98 -13.73 42.47
C ILE A 123 -8.27 -13.47 43.79
N LYS A 124 -7.25 -12.61 43.80
CA LYS A 124 -6.51 -12.24 45.02
C LYS A 124 -7.42 -11.67 46.11
N ARG A 125 -8.46 -10.92 45.70
CA ARG A 125 -9.44 -10.33 46.61
C ARG A 125 -10.41 -11.36 47.18
N LYS A 126 -10.84 -12.36 46.39
CA LYS A 126 -11.84 -13.35 46.81
C LYS A 126 -11.21 -14.54 47.55
N LEU A 127 -10.13 -15.09 47.01
CA LEU A 127 -9.51 -16.34 47.47
C LEU A 127 -8.25 -16.11 48.32
N GLY A 128 -7.76 -14.87 48.40
CA GLY A 128 -6.52 -14.54 49.10
C GLY A 128 -5.29 -14.67 48.22
N ALA A 129 -4.11 -14.77 48.84
CA ALA A 129 -2.86 -14.92 48.09
C ALA A 129 -2.89 -16.20 47.23
N ILE A 130 -2.55 -16.07 45.95
CA ILE A 130 -2.42 -17.17 45.00
C ILE A 130 -0.96 -17.39 44.64
N ASP A 131 -0.64 -18.61 44.21
CA ASP A 131 0.71 -18.97 43.78
C ASP A 131 1.10 -18.26 42.47
N VAL A 132 2.40 -18.00 42.31
CA VAL A 132 3.00 -17.39 41.12
C VAL A 132 2.77 -18.25 39.87
N ASP A 133 2.69 -19.57 40.03
CA ASP A 133 2.40 -20.49 38.94
C ASP A 133 0.98 -20.32 38.40
N ILE A 134 0.00 -20.08 39.29
CA ILE A 134 -1.40 -19.81 38.93
C ILE A 134 -1.51 -18.45 38.22
N GLU A 135 -0.82 -17.42 38.71
CA GLU A 135 -0.76 -16.11 38.05
C GLU A 135 -0.19 -16.21 36.64
N SER A 136 0.90 -16.94 36.47
CA SER A 136 1.55 -17.14 35.18
C SER A 136 0.63 -17.87 34.22
N ARG A 137 -0.11 -18.87 34.69
CA ARG A 137 -1.07 -19.63 33.88
C ARG A 137 -2.23 -18.75 33.40
N ILE A 138 -2.77 -17.90 34.27
CA ILE A 138 -3.83 -16.93 33.90
C ILE A 138 -3.31 -15.92 32.86
N MET A 139 -2.04 -15.50 32.98
CA MET A 139 -1.43 -14.59 32.01
C MET A 139 -1.27 -15.19 30.61
N THR A 140 -1.26 -16.52 30.50
CA THR A 140 -1.13 -17.24 29.23
C THR A 140 -2.46 -17.74 28.66
N LEU A 141 -3.57 -17.65 29.40
CA LEU A 141 -4.88 -18.07 28.91
C LEU A 141 -5.31 -17.29 27.67
N ASN A 142 -5.98 -17.97 26.74
CA ASN A 142 -6.68 -17.31 25.64
C ASN A 142 -7.87 -16.48 26.18
N ILE A 143 -8.48 -15.68 25.31
CA ILE A 143 -9.56 -14.76 25.72
C ILE A 143 -10.80 -15.52 26.22
N ASP A 144 -11.20 -16.60 25.55
CA ASP A 144 -12.41 -17.36 25.89
C ASP A 144 -12.28 -18.01 27.28
N ASP A 145 -11.12 -18.60 27.57
CA ASP A 145 -10.86 -19.22 28.86
C ASP A 145 -10.67 -18.19 29.96
N LEU A 146 -10.12 -17.01 29.63
CA LEU A 146 -10.00 -15.90 30.56
C LEU A 146 -11.39 -15.39 30.98
N GLU A 147 -12.31 -15.19 30.03
CA GLU A 147 -13.69 -14.80 30.30
C GLU A 147 -14.40 -15.86 31.17
N ARG A 148 -14.21 -17.15 30.86
CA ARG A 148 -14.76 -18.26 31.66
C ARG A 148 -14.22 -18.30 33.09
N VAL A 149 -12.93 -18.02 33.31
CA VAL A 149 -12.39 -17.84 34.68
C VAL A 149 -13.14 -16.71 35.39
N GLY A 150 -13.37 -15.59 34.69
CA GLY A 150 -14.05 -14.42 35.24
C GLY A 150 -15.47 -14.74 35.74
N GLU A 151 -16.21 -15.55 34.98
CA GLU A 151 -17.54 -16.03 35.37
C GLU A 151 -17.47 -17.07 36.50
N ALA A 152 -16.68 -18.11 36.33
CA ALA A 152 -16.53 -19.21 37.31
C ALA A 152 -15.97 -18.72 38.66
N LEU A 153 -15.23 -17.61 38.65
CA LEU A 153 -14.74 -16.96 39.86
C LEU A 153 -15.85 -16.64 40.85
N LEU A 154 -17.09 -16.42 40.40
CA LEU A 154 -18.24 -16.15 41.27
C LEU A 154 -18.65 -17.38 42.09
N ASP A 155 -18.38 -18.58 41.60
CA ASP A 155 -18.73 -19.84 42.25
C ASP A 155 -17.59 -20.41 43.12
N PHE A 156 -16.35 -19.97 42.90
CA PHE A 156 -15.21 -20.45 43.70
C PHE A 156 -15.31 -20.05 45.18
N SER A 157 -15.06 -21.00 46.06
CA SER A 157 -15.04 -20.81 47.51
C SER A 157 -13.61 -20.86 48.06
N THR A 158 -12.72 -21.60 47.41
CA THR A 158 -11.32 -21.80 47.84
C THR A 158 -10.34 -21.72 46.66
N GLY A 159 -9.05 -21.56 46.97
CA GLY A 159 -7.98 -21.63 45.95
C GLY A 159 -7.85 -23.01 45.29
N GLU A 160 -8.35 -24.07 45.94
CA GLU A 160 -8.38 -25.42 45.39
C GLU A 160 -9.38 -25.54 44.23
N ASP A 161 -10.54 -24.86 44.33
CA ASP A 161 -11.54 -24.79 43.25
C ASP A 161 -10.94 -24.20 41.97
N LEU A 162 -10.19 -23.10 42.09
CA LEU A 162 -9.48 -22.46 40.98
C LEU A 162 -8.42 -23.40 40.37
N THR A 163 -7.67 -24.09 41.22
CA THR A 163 -6.60 -25.02 40.77
C THR A 163 -7.20 -26.19 40.00
N ASN A 164 -8.25 -26.79 40.53
CA ASN A 164 -8.97 -27.89 39.88
C ASN A 164 -9.61 -27.45 38.56
N TRP A 165 -10.22 -26.26 38.55
CA TRP A 165 -10.81 -25.70 37.35
C TRP A 165 -9.76 -25.49 36.26
N LEU A 166 -8.64 -24.83 36.58
CA LEU A 166 -7.54 -24.63 35.63
C LEU A 166 -7.01 -25.97 35.09
N ASN A 167 -6.83 -26.97 35.94
CA ASN A 167 -6.39 -28.32 35.54
C ASN A 167 -7.38 -29.02 34.62
N ALA A 168 -8.68 -28.72 34.73
CA ALA A 168 -9.69 -29.27 33.83
C ALA A 168 -9.72 -28.61 32.44
N LEU A 169 -9.11 -27.43 32.24
CA LEU A 169 -8.96 -26.87 30.89
C LEU A 169 -7.82 -27.49 30.10
N ASP A 170 -6.79 -27.97 30.79
CA ASP A 170 -5.63 -28.59 30.16
C ASP A 170 -5.84 -30.09 29.87
N ALA A 171 -6.99 -30.65 30.27
CA ALA A 171 -7.36 -32.05 30.13
C ALA A 171 -8.28 -32.30 28.92
#